data_AF-F4BYX5-F1
#
_entry.id   AF-F4BYX5-F1
#
_cell.length_a   1.000
_cell.length_b   1.000
_cell.length_c   1.000
_cell.angle_alpha   90.00
_cell.angle_beta   90.00
_cell.angle_gamma   90.00
#
_symmetry.space_group_name_H-M   'P 1'
#
loop_
_entity.id
_entity.type
_entity.pdbx_description
1 polymer ?
#
loop_
_entity_poly.entity_id
_entity_poly.type
_entity_poly.pdbx_seq_one_letter_code
_entity_poly.pdbx_strand_id
1 'polypeptide(L)' 'MKKTRRRYDRDFKILVLAELEAGKPLAQIAREYSIHLSLLCRWRRELDENPEKAFRGTETSIKNQEKMV' A
#
# COMPACT_ATOMS: atom_id res chain seq x y z
N MET A 1 6.50 9.61 20.29
CA MET A 1 5.53 8.54 19.93
C MET A 1 6.02 7.83 18.68
N LYS A 2 6.22 6.50 18.71
CA LYS A 2 6.61 5.74 17.51
C LYS A 2 5.37 5.56 16.63
N LYS A 3 5.30 6.23 15.48
CA LYS A 3 4.28 5.96 14.45
C LYS A 3 4.55 4.57 13.86
N THR A 4 3.79 3.56 14.27
CA THR A 4 3.83 2.23 13.66
C THR A 4 3.31 2.33 12.23
N ARG A 5 4.17 2.01 11.25
CA ARG A 5 3.76 1.99 9.84
C ARG A 5 2.94 0.73 9.58
N ARG A 6 1.70 0.87 9.12
CA ARG A 6 0.88 -0.25 8.65
C ARG A 6 1.61 -0.97 7.50
N ARG A 7 1.78 -2.28 7.63
CA ARG A 7 2.26 -3.15 6.55
C ARG A 7 1.06 -3.62 5.74
N TYR A 8 1.27 -3.71 4.43
CA TYR A 8 0.29 -4.21 3.49
C TYR A 8 0.99 -5.27 2.64
N ASP A 9 0.35 -6.42 2.49
CA ASP A 9 0.83 -7.51 1.65
C ASP A 9 0.85 -7.13 0.17
N ARG A 10 1.69 -7.83 -0.60
CA ARG A 10 1.82 -7.60 -2.04
C ARG A 10 0.48 -7.80 -2.75
N ASP A 11 -0.21 -8.90 -2.45
CA ASP A 11 -1.52 -9.23 -3.03
C ASP A 11 -2.56 -8.16 -2.72
N PHE A 12 -2.54 -7.62 -1.50
CA PHE A 12 -3.44 -6.54 -1.12
C PHE A 12 -3.17 -5.25 -1.92
N LYS A 13 -1.90 -4.88 -2.12
CA LYS A 13 -1.54 -3.71 -2.94
C LYS A 13 -1.96 -3.90 -4.40
N ILE A 14 -1.79 -5.12 -4.94
CA ILE A 14 -2.22 -5.46 -6.30
C ILE A 14 -3.73 -5.35 -6.43
N LEU A 15 -4.49 -5.91 -5.48
CA LEU A 15 -5.96 -5.83 -5.47
C LEU A 15 -6.43 -4.37 -5.47
N VAL A 16 -5.84 -3.55 -4.61
CA VAL A 16 -6.16 -2.12 -4.51
C VAL A 16 -5.87 -1.36 -5.81
N LEU A 17 -4.77 -1.67 -6.49
CA LEU A 17 -4.46 -1.07 -7.79
C LEU A 17 -5.34 -1.60 -8.92
N ALA A 18 -5.72 -2.88 -8.88
CA ALA A 18 -6.65 -3.46 -9.83
C ALA A 18 -8.04 -2.81 -9.74
N GLU A 19 -8.53 -2.52 -8.52
CA GLU A 19 -9.78 -1.75 -8.34
C GLU A 19 -9.68 -0.34 -8.91
N LEU A 20 -8.51 0.29 -8.76
CA LEU A 20 -8.24 1.61 -9.31
C LEU A 20 -8.21 1.58 -10.85
N GLU A 21 -7.64 0.55 -11.45
CA GLU A 21 -7.66 0.33 -12.90
C GLU A 21 -9.06 -0.02 -13.42
N ALA A 22 -9.87 -0.71 -12.61
CA ALA A 22 -11.29 -0.96 -12.90
C ALA A 22 -12.16 0.31 -12.83
N GLY A 23 -11.57 1.47 -12.52
CA GLY A 23 -12.23 2.77 -12.53
C GLY A 23 -12.79 3.22 -11.18
N LYS A 24 -12.53 2.49 -10.07
CA LYS A 24 -12.88 3.01 -8.74
C LYS A 24 -12.04 4.25 -8.42
N PRO A 25 -12.66 5.33 -7.92
CA PRO A 25 -11.92 6.53 -7.58
C PRO A 25 -11.01 6.30 -6.38
N LEU A 26 -9.78 6.83 -6.46
CA LEU A 26 -8.74 6.70 -5.44
C LEU A 26 -9.24 7.09 -4.02
N ALA A 27 -10.10 8.12 -3.95
CA ALA A 27 -10.68 8.60 -2.70
C ALA A 27 -11.66 7.60 -2.06
N GLN A 28 -12.39 6.83 -2.87
CA GLN A 28 -13.29 5.79 -2.37
C GLN A 28 -12.47 4.62 -1.80
N ILE A 29 -11.49 4.14 -2.56
CA ILE A 29 -10.56 3.08 -2.13
C ILE A 29 -9.82 3.49 -0.84
N ALA A 30 -9.33 4.73 -0.77
CA ALA A 30 -8.66 5.26 0.42
C ALA A 30 -9.55 5.22 1.67
N ARG A 31 -10.84 5.52 1.53
CA ARG A 31 -11.82 5.48 2.64
C ARG A 31 -12.20 4.06 3.01
N GLU A 32 -12.46 3.22 2.01
CA GLU A 32 -12.89 1.81 2.17
C GLU A 32 -11.81 0.98 2.88
N TYR A 33 -10.57 1.09 2.44
CA TYR A 33 -9.44 0.35 3.00
C TYR A 33 -8.67 1.11 4.08
N SER A 34 -9.08 2.34 4.40
CA SER A 34 -8.36 3.23 5.33
C SER A 34 -6.87 3.39 4.98
N ILE A 35 -6.59 3.59 3.69
CA ILE A 35 -5.23 3.78 3.13
C ILE A 35 -5.04 5.24 2.76
N HIS A 36 -3.86 5.78 3.04
CA HIS A 36 -3.54 7.15 2.66
C HIS A 36 -3.34 7.27 1.14
N LEU A 37 -3.92 8.31 0.53
CA LEU A 37 -3.82 8.58 -0.92
C LEU A 37 -2.36 8.63 -1.41
N SER A 38 -1.45 9.19 -0.60
CA SER A 38 -0.02 9.24 -0.89
C SER A 38 0.61 7.86 -1.03
N LEU A 39 0.11 6.86 -0.30
CA LEU A 39 0.56 5.47 -0.38
C LEU A 39 0.11 4.83 -1.69
N LEU A 40 -1.13 5.10 -2.11
CA LEU A 40 -1.70 4.62 -3.37
C LEU A 40 -0.95 5.20 -4.58
N CYS A 41 -0.66 6.51 -4.57
CA CYS A 41 0.16 7.13 -5.61
C CYS A 41 1.56 6.49 -5.70
N ARG A 42 2.17 6.20 -4.55
CA ARG A 42 3.46 5.52 -4.49
C ARG A 42 3.38 4.10 -5.07
N TRP A 43 2.38 3.32 -4.69
CA TRP A 43 2.15 1.97 -5.20
C TRP A 43 1.91 1.95 -6.70
N ARG A 44 1.11 2.87 -7.22
CA ARG A 44 0.90 3.03 -8.67
C ARG A 44 2.22 3.29 -9.38
N ARG A 45 3.05 4.20 -8.86
CA ARG A 45 4.36 4.50 -9.44
C ARG A 45 5.32 3.30 -9.38
N GLU A 46 5.36 2.58 -8.25
CA GLU A 46 6.19 1.37 -8.12
C GLU A 46 5.75 0.26 -9.10
N LEU A 47 4.44 0.14 -9.35
CA LEU A 47 3.89 -0.82 -10.33
C LEU A 47 4.20 -0.41 -11.77
N ASP A 48 4.04 0.88 -12.11
CA ASP A 48 4.32 1.44 -13.43
C ASP A 48 5.82 1.36 -13.79
N GLU A 49 6.69 1.65 -12.82
CA GLU A 49 8.14 1.59 -13.03
C GLU A 49 8.63 0.15 -13.20
N ASN A 50 8.17 -0.79 -12.36
CA ASN A 50 8.56 -2.18 -12.51
C ASN A 50 7.61 -3.17 -11.83
N PRO A 51 6.59 -3.74 -12.51
CA PRO A 51 5.55 -4.55 -11.87
C PRO A 51 6.06 -5.85 -11.22
N GLU A 52 7.16 -6.40 -11.74
CA GLU A 52 7.84 -7.62 -11.24
C GLU A 52 8.65 -7.38 -9.95
N LYS A 53 9.17 -6.16 -9.73
CA LYS A 53 9.87 -5.75 -8.51
C LYS A 53 9.03 -4.82 -7.63
N ALA A 54 7.86 -4.42 -8.11
CA ALA A 54 6.93 -3.56 -7.39
C ALA A 54 6.62 -4.13 -6.01
N PHE A 55 6.50 -3.24 -5.04
CA PHE A 55 6.21 -3.57 -3.65
C PHE A 55 7.32 -4.31 -2.90
N ARG A 56 8.47 -4.61 -3.54
CA ARG A 56 9.74 -4.90 -2.83
C ARG A 56 10.31 -3.60 -2.28
N GLY A 57 9.54 -2.93 -1.42
CA GLY A 57 10.06 -1.81 -0.65
C GLY A 57 11.26 -2.33 0.14
N THR A 58 12.42 -1.75 -0.12
CA THR A 58 13.69 -1.95 0.59
C THR A 58 13.40 -2.17 2.07
N GLU A 59 13.86 -3.31 2.60
CA GLU A 59 13.67 -3.79 3.98
C GLU A 59 14.25 -2.87 5.07
N THR A 60 14.61 -1.62 4.75
CA THR A 60 15.16 -0.62 5.65
C THR A 60 14.07 0.13 6.41
N SER A 61 13.17 -0.59 7.08
CA SER A 61 12.51 -0.15 8.31
C SER A 61 11.91 -1.35 9.03
N ILE A 62 12.79 -2.27 9.38
CA ILE A 62 12.59 -3.14 10.55
C ILE A 62 12.42 -2.22 11.76
N LYS A 63 11.23 -2.27 12.38
CA LYS A 63 11.00 -2.38 13.83
C LYS A 63 9.52 -2.11 14.14
N ASN A 64 8.89 -3.11 14.77
CA ASN A 64 7.87 -2.97 15.83
C ASN A 64 6.46 -2.46 15.39
N GLN A 65 5.31 -3.06 15.73
CA GLN A 65 4.94 -4.07 16.74
C GLN A 65 3.66 -4.81 16.34
N GLU A 66 3.68 -6.12 16.55
CA GLU A 66 2.50 -6.91 16.87
C GLU A 66 2.19 -6.76 18.37
N LYS A 67 0.93 -6.44 18.68
CA LYS A 67 0.13 -6.93 19.81
C LYS A 67 -1.11 -6.05 19.91
N MET A 68 -2.25 -6.59 19.50
CA MET A 68 -3.56 -6.17 20.02
C MET A 68 -4.00 -7.31 20.93
N VAL A 69 -4.00 -7.03 22.24
CA VAL A 69 -4.79 -7.71 23.28
C VAL A 69 -5.96 -6.78 23.59
#